data_AF-A0A7K2MZ38-F1
#
_entry.id   AF-A0A7K2MZ38-F1
#
_cell.length_a   1.000
_cell.length_b   1.000
_cell.length_c   1.000
_cell.angle_alpha   90.00
_cell.angle_beta   90.00
_cell.angle_gamma   90.00
#
_symmetry.space_group_name_H-M   'P 1'
#
loop_
_entity.id
_entity.type
_entity.pdbx_description
1 polymer ?
#
loop_
_entity_poly.entity_id
_entity_poly.type
_entity_poly.pdbx_seq_one_letter_code
_entity_poly.pdbx_strand_id
1 'polypeptide(L)' 'MIEELLPDTVVAVEAFGHDEAGHLPLYPEEEEIVVRAVAKRRREFTVVRSCARRAMEKL' A
#
# COMPACT_ATOMS: atom_id res chain seq x y z
N MET A 1 15.25 3.01 5.26
CA MET A 1 14.29 2.49 4.26
C MET A 1 14.04 1.02 4.58
N ILE A 2 12.83 0.47 4.43
CA ILE A 2 12.61 -0.95 4.82
C ILE A 2 13.46 -1.93 4.00
N GLU A 3 13.77 -1.59 2.75
CA GLU A 3 14.62 -2.40 1.86
C GLU A 3 16.05 -2.59 2.40
N GLU A 4 16.60 -1.61 3.11
CA GLU A 4 17.96 -1.66 3.69
C GLU A 4 18.08 -2.68 4.83
N LEU A 5 16.95 -3.15 5.37
CA LEU A 5 16.89 -4.10 6.47
C LEU A 5 16.68 -5.55 6.00
N LEU A 6 16.49 -5.76 4.70
CA LEU A 6 16.11 -7.04 4.11
C LEU A 6 17.24 -7.60 3.23
N PRO A 7 17.33 -8.93 3.04
CA PRO A 7 18.26 -9.51 2.08
C PRO A 7 17.95 -9.07 0.64
N ASP A 8 18.98 -9.02 -0.21
CA ASP A 8 18.86 -8.66 -1.64
C ASP A 8 17.86 -9.52 -2.43
N THR A 9 17.51 -10.70 -1.91
CA THR A 9 16.53 -11.61 -2.50
C THR A 9 15.08 -11.20 -2.23
N VAL A 10 14.82 -10.15 -1.44
CA VAL A 10 13.48 -9.73 -1.03
C VAL A 10 13.07 -8.45 -1.74
N VAL A 11 11.89 -8.44 -2.34
CA VAL A 11 11.29 -7.23 -2.91
C VAL A 11 10.54 -6.48 -1.82
N ALA A 12 10.87 -5.20 -1.63
CA ALA A 12 10.09 -4.28 -0.82
C ALA A 12 9.70 -3.03 -1.62
N VAL A 13 8.53 -2.47 -1.31
CA VAL A 13 8.05 -1.19 -1.84
C VAL A 13 7.45 -0.41 -0.69
N GLU A 14 7.90 0.83 -0.51
CA GLU A 14 7.39 1.75 0.50
C GLU A 14 7.00 3.10 -0.13
N ALA A 15 6.24 3.88 0.65
CA ALA A 15 5.68 5.16 0.26
C ALA A 15 5.81 6.15 1.42
N PHE A 16 6.13 7.40 1.12
CA PHE A 16 6.32 8.46 2.10
C PHE A 16 5.55 9.73 1.70
N GLY A 17 5.16 10.53 2.68
CA GLY A 17 4.53 11.83 2.44
C GLY A 17 3.12 11.74 1.83
N HIS A 18 2.79 12.71 0.98
CA HIS A 18 1.51 12.76 0.27
C HIS A 18 1.59 11.97 -1.04
N ASP A 19 1.87 10.68 -0.93
CA ASP A 19 1.89 9.79 -2.09
C ASP A 19 0.48 9.72 -2.68
N GLU A 20 0.34 10.03 -3.97
CA GLU A 20 -0.92 10.07 -4.73
C GLU A 20 -1.66 8.71 -4.68
N ALA A 21 -0.93 7.65 -4.30
CA ALA A 21 -1.47 6.32 -4.05
C ALA A 21 -2.63 6.29 -3.04
N GLY A 22 -2.72 7.26 -2.12
CA GLY A 22 -3.85 7.35 -1.17
C GLY A 22 -5.20 7.64 -1.82
N HIS A 23 -5.21 7.99 -3.11
CA HIS A 23 -6.40 8.25 -3.92
C HIS A 23 -6.66 7.19 -5.00
N LEU A 24 -5.79 6.17 -5.12
CA LEU A 24 -6.02 5.08 -6.05
C LEU A 24 -7.28 4.29 -5.65
N PRO A 25 -8.06 3.79 -6.63
CA PRO A 25 -9.20 2.96 -6.33
C PRO A 25 -8.72 1.67 -5.63
N LEU A 26 -9.48 1.27 -4.61
CA LEU A 26 -9.38 -0.06 -4.01
C LEU A 26 -10.15 -1.05 -4.89
N TYR A 27 -9.82 -2.34 -4.78
CA TYR A 27 -10.70 -3.36 -5.32
C TYR A 27 -12.02 -3.42 -4.52
N PRO A 28 -13.14 -3.88 -5.12
CA PRO A 28 -14.42 -3.96 -4.42
C PRO A 28 -14.33 -4.69 -3.07
N GLU A 29 -13.59 -5.80 -3.03
CA GLU A 29 -13.37 -6.62 -1.85
C GLU A 29 -12.53 -5.90 -0.78
N GLU A 30 -11.66 -4.97 -1.20
CA GLU A 30 -10.84 -4.15 -0.32
C GLU A 30 -11.64 -2.99 0.29
N GLU A 31 -12.60 -2.42 -0.45
CA GLU A 31 -13.45 -1.33 0.03
C GLU A 31 -14.32 -1.75 1.22
N GLU A 32 -14.84 -2.99 1.18
CA GLU A 32 -15.68 -3.55 2.24
C GLU A 32 -14.95 -3.61 3.59
N ILE A 33 -13.65 -3.91 3.57
CA ILE A 33 -12.80 -4.03 4.77
C ILE A 33 -12.68 -2.68 5.50
N VAL A 34 -12.66 -1.57 4.75
CA VAL A 34 -12.45 -0.22 5.29
C VAL A 34 -13.71 0.64 5.26
N VAL A 35 -14.88 0.03 5.02
CA VAL A 35 -16.15 0.76 4.86
C VAL A 35 -16.51 1.61 6.08
N ARG A 36 -16.21 1.13 7.29
CA ARG A 36 -16.45 1.85 8.56
C ARG A 36 -15.22 2.61 9.07
N ALA A 37 -14.10 2.58 8.35
CA ALA A 37 -12.86 3.18 8.80
C ALA A 37 -12.86 4.71 8.59
N VAL A 38 -12.24 5.43 9.50
CA VAL A 38 -12.01 6.87 9.36
C VAL A 38 -11.15 7.20 8.15
N ALA A 39 -11.26 8.42 7.61
CA ALA A 39 -10.57 8.84 6.39
C ALA A 39 -9.05 8.60 6.43
N LYS A 40 -8.40 8.86 7.56
CA LYS A 40 -6.95 8.60 7.73
C LYS A 40 -6.61 7.12 7.52
N ARG A 41 -7.41 6.21 8.09
CA ARG A 41 -7.19 4.76 7.98
C ARG A 41 -7.48 4.26 6.56
N ARG A 42 -8.51 4.80 5.90
CA ARG A 42 -8.79 4.49 4.49
C ARG A 42 -7.61 4.85 3.60
N ARG A 43 -7.07 6.07 3.73
CA ARG A 43 -5.89 6.52 2.96
C ARG A 43 -4.68 5.63 3.19
N GLU A 44 -4.35 5.33 4.45
CA GLU A 44 -3.23 4.44 4.80
C GLU A 44 -3.40 3.05 4.16
N PHE A 45 -4.59 2.47 4.27
CA PHE A 45 -4.88 1.16 3.70
C PHE A 45 -4.72 1.16 2.18
N THR A 46 -5.23 2.19 1.49
CA THR A 46 -5.07 2.34 0.03
C THR A 46 -3.60 2.43 -0.38
N VAL A 47 -2.79 3.22 0.33
CA VAL A 47 -1.35 3.34 0.05
C VAL A 47 -0.66 1.99 0.21
N VAL A 48 -0.89 1.29 1.33
CA VAL A 48 -0.23 0.00 1.59
C VAL A 48 -0.66 -1.07 0.57
N ARG A 49 -1.94 -1.10 0.18
CA ARG A 49 -2.41 -2.03 -0.88
C ARG A 49 -1.79 -1.72 -2.24
N SER A 50 -1.61 -0.44 -2.57
CA SER A 50 -0.87 -0.04 -3.77
C SER A 50 0.59 -0.51 -3.74
N CYS A 51 1.30 -0.30 -2.62
CA CYS A 51 2.66 -0.80 -2.43
C CYS A 51 2.74 -2.33 -2.57
N ALA A 52 1.79 -3.07 -1.98
CA ALA A 52 1.74 -4.51 -2.09
C ALA A 52 1.60 -4.98 -3.55
N ARG A 53 0.68 -4.38 -4.32
CA ARG A 53 0.53 -4.71 -5.75
C ARG A 53 1.79 -4.42 -6.56
N ARG A 54 2.39 -3.24 -6.35
CA ARG A 54 3.67 -2.87 -6.99
C ARG A 54 4.82 -3.79 -6.61
N ALA A 55 4.83 -4.35 -5.39
CA ALA A 55 5.82 -5.33 -4.98
C ALA A 55 5.58 -6.68 -5.69
N MET A 56 4.33 -7.12 -5.78
CA MET A 56 3.95 -8.36 -6.47
C MET A 56 4.26 -8.31 -7.98
N GLU A 57 4.16 -7.14 -8.63
CA GLU A 57 4.53 -6.95 -10.05
C GLU A 57 6.03 -7.11 -10.34
N LYS A 58 6.89 -7.09 -9.31
CA LYS A 58 8.35 -7.23 -9.44
C LYS A 58 8.85 -8.65 -9.13
N LEU A 59 7.96 -9.59 -8.85
CA LEU A 59 8.26 -11.01 -8.65
C LEU A 59 8.23 -11.76 -10.00
#